data_AF-A0A965L7R2-F1
#
_entry.id   AF-A0A965L7R2-F1
#
_cell.length_a   1.000
_cell.length_b   1.000
_cell.length_c   1.000
_cell.angle_alpha   90.00
_cell.angle_beta   90.00
_cell.angle_gamma   90.00
#
_symmetry.space_group_name_H-M   'P 1'
#
loop_
_entity.id
_entity.type
_entity.pdbx_description
1 polymer ?
#
loop_
_entity_poly.entity_id
_entity_poly.type
_entity_poly.pdbx_seq_one_letter_code
_entity_poly.pdbx_strand_id
1 'polypeptide(L)'
;MKLLDKIKNKFKKEEPVAPIPEAIPEAIPEAPKAPEKTEEMEMMVMAQAPNPQWVYCRSIDHDGGKYAVIIPKRLANKLVKKRIWVEAIRDETGVSYRYVHKA
;
A
#
# COMPACT_ATOMS: atom_id res chain seq x y z
N MET A 1 4.45 -1.29 -71.86
CA MET A 1 3.83 0.01 -72.23
C MET A 1 2.32 -0.17 -72.16
N LYS A 2 1.63 0.82 -71.56
CA LYS A 2 0.16 1.00 -71.42
C LYS A 2 -0.49 0.23 -70.26
N LEU A 3 -0.75 0.93 -69.16
CA LEU A 3 -1.96 1.75 -68.90
C LEU A 3 -3.17 0.83 -68.76
N LEU A 4 -3.54 0.48 -67.53
CA LEU A 4 -4.47 1.22 -66.66
C LEU A 4 -5.94 0.95 -67.01
N ASP A 5 -6.71 0.89 -65.93
CA ASP A 5 -8.17 0.95 -65.85
C ASP A 5 -8.94 -0.36 -66.02
N LYS A 6 -9.37 -0.91 -64.88
CA LYS A 6 -10.76 -0.79 -64.42
C LYS A 6 -10.88 -1.38 -63.03
N ILE A 7 -11.05 -0.56 -62.00
CA ILE A 7 -12.36 -0.04 -61.55
C ILE A 7 -13.21 -1.16 -60.94
N LYS A 8 -13.58 -0.94 -59.68
CA LYS A 8 -14.68 -1.57 -58.94
C LYS A 8 -14.47 -3.03 -58.55
N ASN A 9 -14.91 -3.48 -57.40
CA ASN A 9 -15.47 -2.85 -56.22
C ASN A 9 -15.57 -3.98 -55.21
N LYS A 10 -15.24 -3.66 -53.97
CA LYS A 10 -15.52 -4.44 -52.77
C LYS A 10 -16.93 -5.03 -52.80
N PHE A 11 -17.06 -6.36 -52.78
CA PHE A 11 -18.24 -7.08 -52.27
C PHE A 11 -17.70 -8.39 -51.66
N LYS A 12 -17.30 -8.33 -50.39
CA LYS A 12 -18.13 -8.67 -49.22
C LYS A 12 -18.51 -10.15 -49.25
N LYS A 13 -17.58 -10.98 -48.77
CA LYS A 13 -17.86 -12.33 -48.31
C LYS A 13 -18.29 -12.17 -46.84
N GLU A 14 -19.57 -12.33 -46.57
CA GLU A 14 -20.09 -12.37 -45.20
C GLU A 14 -19.71 -13.74 -44.62
N GLU A 15 -18.68 -13.72 -43.76
CA GLU A 15 -18.36 -14.84 -42.89
C GLU A 15 -19.39 -14.88 -41.75
N PRO A 16 -19.84 -16.08 -41.33
CA PRO A 16 -20.92 -16.22 -40.37
C PRO A 16 -20.55 -15.57 -39.04
N VAL A 17 -21.48 -14.76 -38.56
CA VAL A 17 -21.48 -14.01 -37.29
C VAL A 17 -20.85 -14.84 -36.17
N ALA A 18 -19.66 -14.42 -35.74
CA ALA A 18 -19.07 -14.85 -34.48
C ALA A 18 -20.07 -14.55 -33.35
N PRO A 19 -20.25 -15.45 -32.37
CA PRO A 19 -21.06 -15.13 -31.21
C PRO A 19 -20.46 -13.89 -30.52
N ILE A 20 -21.36 -12.99 -30.20
CA ILE A 20 -21.21 -11.68 -29.55
C ILE A 20 -20.17 -11.76 -28.42
N PRO A 21 -19.25 -10.78 -28.29
CA PRO A 21 -18.27 -10.80 -27.21
C PRO A 21 -18.98 -10.81 -25.85
N GLU A 22 -18.64 -11.81 -25.03
CA GLU A 22 -18.96 -11.83 -23.61
C GLU A 22 -18.60 -10.47 -23.02
N ALA A 23 -19.59 -9.88 -22.35
CA ALA A 23 -19.46 -8.61 -21.65
C ALA A 23 -18.17 -8.63 -20.83
N ILE A 24 -17.27 -7.69 -21.12
CA ILE A 24 -16.17 -7.35 -20.21
C ILE A 24 -16.87 -6.94 -18.92
N PRO A 25 -16.74 -7.70 -17.80
CA PRO A 25 -17.25 -7.18 -16.55
C PRO A 25 -16.47 -5.89 -16.29
N GLU A 26 -17.18 -4.77 -16.21
CA GLU A 26 -16.63 -3.53 -15.66
C GLU A 26 -15.95 -3.91 -14.35
N ALA A 27 -14.63 -3.86 -14.33
CA ALA A 27 -13.84 -4.05 -13.13
C ALA A 27 -14.25 -2.93 -12.18
N ILE A 28 -15.15 -3.26 -11.25
CA ILE A 28 -15.43 -2.44 -10.08
C ILE A 28 -14.06 -2.12 -9.49
N PRO A 29 -13.67 -0.84 -9.33
CA PRO A 29 -12.40 -0.53 -8.68
C PRO A 29 -12.42 -1.21 -7.33
N GLU A 30 -11.53 -2.18 -7.17
CA GLU A 30 -11.43 -3.00 -5.97
C GLU A 30 -11.32 -2.02 -4.80
N ALA A 31 -12.30 -2.08 -3.89
CA ALA A 31 -12.35 -1.15 -2.76
C ALA A 31 -10.99 -1.22 -2.04
N PRO A 32 -10.41 -0.07 -1.62
CA PRO A 32 -9.11 -0.08 -0.96
C PRO A 32 -9.20 -1.05 0.22
N LYS A 33 -8.40 -2.12 0.16
CA LYS A 33 -8.42 -3.18 1.17
C LYS A 33 -8.14 -2.53 2.51
N ALA A 34 -9.08 -2.62 3.45
CA ALA A 34 -8.92 -2.02 4.76
C ALA A 34 -7.63 -2.56 5.40
N PRO A 35 -6.84 -1.71 6.09
CA PRO A 35 -5.61 -2.15 6.72
C PRO A 35 -5.94 -3.29 7.70
N GLU A 36 -5.35 -4.45 7.48
CA GLU A 36 -5.50 -5.60 8.37
C GLU A 36 -4.88 -5.23 9.72
N LYS A 37 -5.63 -5.42 10.82
CA LYS A 37 -5.16 -5.11 12.18
C LYS A 37 -3.88 -5.90 12.44
N THR A 38 -2.75 -5.21 12.45
CA THR A 38 -1.44 -5.85 12.43
C THR A 38 -0.85 -5.92 13.85
N GLU A 39 0.14 -6.78 13.99
CA GLU A 39 0.72 -7.23 15.25
C GLU A 39 1.14 -6.09 16.18
N GLU A 40 0.83 -6.24 17.47
CA GLU A 40 1.32 -5.37 18.53
C GLU A 40 2.61 -5.93 19.13
N MET A 41 3.63 -5.09 19.30
CA MET A 41 4.91 -5.48 19.87
C MET A 41 5.47 -4.41 20.82
N GLU A 42 6.33 -4.85 21.74
CA GLU A 42 7.05 -3.97 22.65
C GLU A 42 8.36 -3.51 21.99
N MET A 43 8.61 -2.19 22.01
CA MET A 43 9.85 -1.61 21.50
C MET A 43 10.47 -0.64 22.49
N MET A 44 11.80 -0.51 22.47
CA MET A 44 12.55 0.46 23.27
C MET A 44 12.76 1.75 22.47
N VAL A 45 12.38 2.90 23.03
CA VAL A 45 12.65 4.20 22.40
C VAL A 45 14.10 4.59 22.60
N MET A 46 14.82 4.78 21.49
CA MET A 46 16.23 5.14 21.48
C MET A 46 16.42 6.67 21.51
N ALA A 47 15.64 7.40 20.71
CA ALA A 47 15.78 8.84 20.56
C ALA A 47 14.49 9.49 20.06
N GLN A 48 14.34 10.79 20.34
CA GLN A 48 13.34 11.64 19.71
C GLN A 48 13.81 12.04 18.30
N ALA A 49 12.93 11.98 17.30
CA ALA A 49 13.23 12.49 15.96
C ALA A 49 13.07 14.03 15.91
N PRO A 50 13.61 14.72 14.89
CA PRO A 50 13.44 16.18 14.75
C PRO A 50 11.97 16.62 14.73
N ASN A 51 11.09 15.80 14.16
CA ASN A 51 9.64 16.00 14.29
C ASN A 51 9.16 15.45 15.66
N PRO A 52 8.57 16.29 16.53
CA PRO A 52 8.11 15.86 17.86
C PRO A 52 7.10 14.71 17.87
N GLN A 53 6.41 14.49 16.74
CA GLN A 53 5.42 13.42 16.59
C GLN A 53 6.06 12.05 16.29
N TRP A 54 7.38 11.98 16.15
CA TRP A 54 8.09 10.77 15.75
C TRP A 54 9.22 10.43 16.71
N VAL A 55 9.37 9.15 17.00
CA VAL A 55 10.49 8.61 17.78
C VAL A 55 11.16 7.49 17.02
N TYR A 56 12.45 7.28 17.30
CA TYR A 56 13.18 6.12 16.83
C TYR A 56 13.20 5.05 17.89
N CYS A 57 12.71 3.88 17.54
CA CYS A 57 12.64 2.71 18.39
C CYS A 57 13.54 1.59 17.90
N ARG A 58 13.88 0.68 18.81
CA ARG A 58 14.51 -0.59 18.51
C ARG A 58 13.60 -1.70 19.03
N SER A 59 13.40 -2.74 18.22
CA SER A 59 12.69 -3.93 18.69
C SER A 59 13.53 -4.65 19.75
N ILE A 60 12.85 -5.14 20.79
CA ILE A 60 13.48 -5.92 21.87
C ILE A 60 13.69 -7.36 21.41
N ASP A 61 12.75 -7.91 20.65
CA ASP A 61 12.68 -9.34 20.30
C ASP A 61 13.16 -9.63 18.86
N HIS A 62 13.32 -8.61 18.01
CA HIS A 62 13.74 -8.77 16.60
C HIS A 62 14.97 -7.93 16.25
N ASP A 63 15.88 -8.53 15.45
CA ASP A 63 17.01 -8.03 14.61
C ASP A 63 17.71 -6.68 14.87
N GLY A 64 17.44 -5.99 15.96
CA GLY A 64 18.03 -4.71 16.32
C GLY A 64 17.75 -3.54 15.37
N GLY A 65 16.81 -3.70 14.43
CA GLY A 65 16.42 -2.66 13.48
C GLY A 65 15.95 -1.37 14.15
N LYS A 66 16.22 -0.23 13.50
CA LYS A 66 15.75 1.10 13.92
C LYS A 66 14.45 1.42 13.19
N TYR A 67 13.37 1.56 13.96
CA TYR A 67 12.02 1.82 13.45
C TYR A 67 11.59 3.25 13.78
N ALA A 68 10.96 3.94 12.83
CA ALA A 68 10.33 5.23 13.08
C ALA A 68 8.87 5.00 13.50
N VAL A 69 8.50 5.50 14.67
CA VAL A 69 7.17 5.28 15.28
C VAL A 69 6.48 6.62 15.51
N ILE A 70 5.22 6.71 15.09
CA ILE A 70 4.38 7.89 15.35
C ILE A 70 3.84 7.87 16.79
N ILE A 71 3.98 8.98 17.51
CA ILE A 71 3.54 9.16 18.88
C ILE A 71 2.64 10.40 19.03
N PRO A 72 1.72 10.44 20.01
CA PRO A 72 1.02 11.66 20.39
C PRO A 72 2.00 12.76 20.81
N LYS A 73 1.84 14.00 20.31
CA LYS A 73 2.73 15.14 20.60
C LYS A 73 2.93 15.40 22.10
N ARG A 74 1.91 15.14 22.94
CA ARG A 74 1.97 15.29 24.41
C ARG A 74 3.02 14.38 25.09
N LEU A 75 3.47 13.34 24.39
CA LEU A 75 4.46 12.37 24.86
C LEU A 75 5.87 12.65 24.30
N ALA A 76 6.03 13.67 23.45
CA ALA A 76 7.34 14.05 22.91
C ALA A 76 8.35 14.30 24.05
N ASN A 77 9.59 13.86 23.84
CA ASN A 77 10.71 13.92 24.81
C ASN A 77 10.51 13.14 26.12
N LYS A 78 9.36 12.47 26.33
CA LYS A 78 9.06 11.74 27.59
C LYS A 78 9.29 10.24 27.50
N LEU A 79 9.46 9.71 26.29
CA LEU A 79 9.50 8.28 26.02
C LEU A 79 10.92 7.74 25.81
N VAL A 80 11.93 8.60 25.67
CA VAL A 80 13.33 8.18 25.45
C VAL A 80 13.80 7.24 26.56
N LYS A 81 14.43 6.11 26.19
CA LYS A 81 14.84 5.00 27.07
C LYS A 81 13.69 4.25 27.76
N LYS A 82 12.44 4.45 27.33
CA LYS A 82 11.28 3.68 27.82
C LYS A 82 10.84 2.65 26.81
N ARG A 83 10.22 1.59 27.34
CA ARG A 83 9.49 0.62 26.52
C ARG A 83 8.12 1.15 26.19
N ILE A 84 7.70 0.98 24.95
CA ILE A 84 6.39 1.38 24.45
C ILE A 84 5.78 0.25 23.63
N TRP A 85 4.46 0.17 23.65
CA TRP A 85 3.71 -0.71 22.78
C TRP A 85 3.47 -0.03 21.44
N VAL A 86 3.68 -0.80 20.37
CA VAL A 86 3.62 -0.33 19.00
C VAL A 86 2.80 -1.31 18.19
N GLU A 87 1.83 -0.81 17.44
CA GLU A 87 1.10 -1.55 16.43
C GLU A 87 1.80 -1.34 15.08
N ALA A 88 2.15 -2.45 14.43
CA ALA A 88 2.47 -2.42 13.01
C ALA A 88 1.18 -2.16 12.23
N ILE A 89 1.23 -1.41 11.15
CA ILE A 89 0.11 -1.21 10.22
C ILE A 89 0.67 -1.52 8.84
N ARG A 90 0.22 -2.62 8.25
CA ARG A 90 0.66 -3.06 6.93
C ARG A 90 -0.33 -2.62 5.86
N ASP A 91 0.20 -2.04 4.79
CA ASP A 91 -0.52 -1.72 3.56
C ASP A 91 0.26 -2.27 2.34
N GLU A 92 -0.22 -1.97 1.13
CA GLU A 92 0.43 -2.39 -0.12
C GLU A 92 1.83 -1.80 -0.32
N THR A 93 2.12 -0.65 0.31
CA THR A 93 3.38 0.08 0.17
C THR A 93 4.43 -0.30 1.21
N GLY A 94 4.02 -0.82 2.36
CA GLY A 94 4.95 -1.27 3.40
C GLY A 94 4.31 -1.41 4.77
N VAL A 95 5.14 -1.21 5.80
CA VAL A 95 4.74 -1.31 7.20
C VAL A 95 5.07 0.00 7.89
N SER A 96 4.05 0.61 8.49
CA SER A 96 4.18 1.76 9.37
C SER A 96 3.95 1.36 10.83
N TYR A 97 4.40 2.18 11.77
CA TYR A 97 4.39 1.84 13.19
C TYR A 97 3.75 2.95 14.01
N ARG A 98 2.77 2.60 14.86
CA ARG A 98 2.00 3.55 15.67
C ARG A 98 2.03 3.20 17.15
N TYR A 99 2.21 4.20 17.99
CA TYR A 99 2.09 4.06 19.45
C TYR A 99 0.69 3.61 19.87
N VAL A 100 0.65 2.59 20.73
CA VAL A 100 -0.57 2.10 21.38
C VAL A 100 -0.44 2.26 22.89
N HIS A 101 -1.51 2.74 23.51
CA HIS A 101 -1.60 2.79 24.96
C HIS A 101 -2.19 1.48 25.46
N LYS A 102 -1.39 0.66 26.16
CA LYS A 102 -1.90 -0.44 26.98
C LYS A 102 -2.06 0.04 28.42
N ALA A 103 -3.25 -0.21 28.96
CA ALA A 103 -3.59 0.01 30.37
C ALA A 103 -3.07 -1.14 31.23
#